data_AF-A0A8T5MYC5-F1
#
_entry.id   AF-A0A8T5MYC5-F1
#
_cell.length_a   1.000
_cell.length_b   1.000
_cell.length_c   1.000
_cell.angle_alpha   90.00
_cell.angle_beta   90.00
_cell.angle_gamma   90.00
#
_symmetry.space_group_name_H-M   'P 1'
#
loop_
_entity.id
_entity.type
_entity.pdbx_description
1 polymer ?
#
loop_
_entity_poly.entity_id
_entity_poly.type
_entity_poly.pdbx_seq_one_letter_code
_entity_poly.pdbx_strand_id
1 'polypeptide(L)'
;EKMKTCLKVMFPSQARETIQTVVERLRILGFIPVTGEYDFEYSWIKHPKIDEIVALGNSIQKALKDTGIMFKLETVPKNKVVL
;
A
#
# COMPACT_ATOMS: atom_id res chain seq x y z
N GLU A 1 0.29 -2.11 20.49
CA GLU A 1 0.33 -3.21 19.50
C GLU A 1 1.08 -2.75 18.25
N LYS A 2 1.73 -3.67 17.51
CA LYS A 2 2.39 -3.32 16.24
C LYS A 2 1.32 -3.18 15.15
N MET A 3 1.33 -2.07 14.42
CA MET A 3 0.38 -1.80 13.34
C MET A 3 1.01 -2.12 11.99
N LYS A 4 0.18 -2.41 11.00
CA LYS A 4 0.58 -2.50 9.58
C LYS A 4 -0.42 -1.74 8.71
N THR A 5 0.05 -1.21 7.59
CA THR A 5 -0.82 -0.74 6.51
C THR A 5 -0.80 -1.78 5.40
N CYS A 6 -1.97 -2.33 5.07
CA CYS A 6 -2.15 -3.24 3.96
C CYS A 6 -2.62 -2.47 2.73
N LEU A 7 -2.14 -2.86 1.55
CA LEU A 7 -2.47 -2.22 0.29
C LEU A 7 -3.05 -3.27 -0.68
N LYS A 8 -4.21 -2.95 -1.25
CA LYS A 8 -4.79 -3.67 -2.39
C LYS A 8 -4.69 -2.77 -3.61
N VAL A 9 -4.09 -3.27 -4.67
CA VAL A 9 -3.84 -2.54 -5.91
C VAL A 9 -4.71 -3.12 -7.02
N MET A 10 -5.42 -2.26 -7.73
CA MET A 10 -6.30 -2.65 -8.82
C MET A 10 -5.77 -2.04 -10.11
N PHE A 11 -5.74 -2.86 -11.17
CA PHE A 11 -5.27 -2.49 -12.50
C PHE A 11 -6.46 -2.40 -13.45
N PRO A 12 -7.08 -1.21 -13.63
CA PRO A 12 -8.09 -1.02 -14.66
C PRO A 12 -7.55 -1.36 -16.06
N SER A 13 -8.43 -1.68 -17.00
CA SER A 13 -8.04 -2.01 -18.38
C SER A 13 -7.29 -0.89 -19.10
N GLN A 14 -7.50 0.36 -18.67
CA GLN A 14 -6.83 1.56 -19.17
C GLN A 14 -5.53 1.93 -18.43
N ALA A 15 -5.11 1.13 -17.44
CA ALA A 15 -3.84 1.36 -16.76
C ALA A 15 -2.68 1.31 -17.76
N ARG A 16 -1.74 2.24 -17.63
CA ARG A 16 -0.66 2.44 -18.61
C ARG A 16 0.67 1.80 -18.18
N GLU A 17 0.72 1.29 -16.95
CA GLU A 17 1.93 0.84 -16.29
C GLU A 17 1.88 -0.66 -16.00
N THR A 18 3.05 -1.30 -15.97
CA THR A 18 3.16 -2.74 -15.68
C THR A 18 3.07 -3.03 -14.18
N ILE A 19 2.62 -4.25 -13.83
CA ILE A 19 2.62 -4.73 -12.44
C ILE A 19 4.04 -4.68 -11.83
N GLN A 20 5.07 -5.03 -12.62
CA GLN A 20 6.46 -5.04 -12.17
C GLN A 20 6.94 -3.64 -11.73
N THR A 21 6.70 -2.62 -12.56
CA THR A 21 7.09 -1.23 -12.24
C THR A 21 6.37 -0.72 -10.99
N VAL A 22 5.12 -1.13 -10.77
CA VAL A 22 4.34 -0.75 -9.58
C VAL A 22 4.91 -1.39 -8.32
N VAL A 23 5.26 -2.67 -8.38
CA VAL A 23 5.94 -3.37 -7.28
C VAL A 23 7.23 -2.66 -6.90
N GLU A 24 8.05 -2.27 -7.88
CA GLU A 24 9.31 -1.56 -7.64
C GLU A 24 9.10 -0.20 -6.96
N ARG A 25 8.14 0.60 -7.44
CA ARG A 25 7.83 1.91 -6.84
C ARG A 25 7.31 1.79 -5.42
N LEU A 26 6.45 0.82 -5.14
CA LEU A 26 5.93 0.58 -3.80
C LEU A 26 7.00 0.06 -2.84
N ARG A 27 7.92 -0.80 -3.33
CA ARG A 27 9.08 -1.26 -2.54
C ARG A 27 9.97 -0.12 -2.08
N ILE A 28 10.18 0.91 -2.91
CA ILE A 28 10.95 2.11 -2.52
C ILE A 28 10.31 2.83 -1.33
N LEU A 29 8.98 2.78 -1.19
CA LEU A 29 8.25 3.34 -0.06
C LEU A 29 8.25 2.43 1.18
N GLY A 30 8.92 1.27 1.13
CA GLY A 30 9.00 0.32 2.23
C GLY A 30 7.86 -0.70 2.28
N PHE A 31 7.03 -0.78 1.22
CA PHE A 31 6.05 -1.86 1.09
C PHE A 31 6.73 -3.17 0.68
N ILE A 32 6.30 -4.27 1.28
CA ILE A 32 6.69 -5.62 0.88
C ILE A 32 5.51 -6.30 0.18
N PRO A 33 5.72 -6.97 -0.97
CA PRO A 33 4.67 -7.78 -1.56
C PRO A 33 4.39 -8.99 -0.68
N VAL A 34 3.12 -9.36 -0.55
CA VAL A 34 2.67 -10.50 0.26
C VAL A 34 1.72 -11.38 -0.53
N THR A 35 1.54 -12.62 -0.07
CA THR A 35 0.49 -13.52 -0.57
C THR A 35 -0.71 -13.45 0.37
N GLY A 36 -1.93 -13.40 -0.18
CA GLY A 36 -3.16 -13.43 0.60
C GLY A 36 -4.19 -12.44 0.07
N GLU A 37 -5.00 -11.87 0.96
CA GLU A 37 -6.07 -10.96 0.58
C GLU A 37 -5.60 -9.58 0.10
N TYR A 38 -4.37 -9.19 0.44
CA TYR A 38 -3.74 -7.93 0.04
C TYR A 38 -2.50 -8.22 -0.80
N ASP A 39 -2.10 -7.23 -1.58
CA ASP A 39 -0.95 -7.34 -2.47
C ASP A 39 0.34 -6.89 -1.77
N PHE A 40 0.24 -5.93 -0.83
CA PHE A 40 1.40 -5.41 -0.09
C PHE A 40 1.11 -5.09 1.38
N GLU A 41 2.16 -5.08 2.19
CA GLU A 41 2.15 -4.61 3.57
C GLU A 41 3.28 -3.61 3.85
N TYR A 42 2.99 -2.62 4.71
CA TYR A 42 3.95 -1.69 5.30
C TYR A 42 3.91 -1.83 6.82
N SER A 43 5.06 -2.05 7.45
CA SER A 43 5.16 -2.23 8.91
C SER A 43 5.42 -0.90 9.61
N TRP A 44 4.55 -0.51 10.54
CA TRP A 44 4.79 0.64 11.40
C TRP A 44 5.67 0.28 12.59
N ILE A 45 6.64 1.14 12.90
CA ILE A 45 7.52 1.00 14.07
C ILE A 45 6.76 1.29 15.37
N LYS A 46 5.81 2.23 15.32
CA LYS A 46 4.94 2.65 16.43
C LYS A 46 3.49 2.67 15.97
N HIS A 47 2.55 2.89 16.89
CA HIS A 47 1.17 3.18 16.49
C HIS A 47 1.15 4.52 15.73
N PRO A 48 0.78 4.55 14.44
CA PRO A 48 0.79 5.79 13.68
C PRO A 48 -0.36 6.70 14.12
N LYS A 49 -0.15 8.00 13.99
CA LYS A 49 -1.20 9.01 14.03
C LYS A 49 -1.91 9.08 12.68
N ILE A 50 -3.12 9.66 12.65
CA ILE A 50 -3.89 9.82 11.41
C ILE A 50 -3.09 10.57 10.34
N ASP A 51 -2.39 11.64 10.69
CA ASP A 51 -1.58 12.42 9.73
C ASP A 51 -0.42 11.60 9.12
N GLU A 52 0.16 10.67 9.88
CA GLU A 52 1.21 9.77 9.38
C GLU A 52 0.63 8.78 8.37
N ILE A 53 -0.58 8.28 8.60
CA ILE A 53 -1.31 7.41 7.66
C ILE A 53 -1.67 8.18 6.38
N VAL A 54 -2.14 9.43 6.51
CA VAL A 54 -2.46 10.29 5.37
C VAL A 54 -1.20 10.62 4.57
N ALA A 55 -0.07 10.92 5.23
CA ALA A 55 1.21 11.16 4.58
C ALA A 55 1.71 9.92 3.79
N LEU A 56 1.50 8.71 4.32
CA LEU A 56 1.78 7.47 3.60
C LEU A 56 0.89 7.35 2.36
N GLY A 57 -0.42 7.61 2.48
CA GLY A 57 -1.36 7.63 1.36
C GLY A 57 -0.95 8.61 0.25
N ASN A 58 -0.53 9.82 0.62
CA ASN A 58 -0.02 10.82 -0.33
C ASN A 58 1.27 10.35 -1.03
N SER A 59 2.14 9.64 -0.31
CA SER A 59 3.38 9.08 -0.87
C SER A 59 3.09 7.99 -1.90
N ILE A 60 2.12 7.11 -1.62
CA ILE A 60 1.63 6.10 -2.57
C ILE A 60 1.02 6.77 -3.80
N GLN A 61 0.13 7.75 -3.61
CA GLN A 61 -0.49 8.48 -4.71
C GLN A 61 0.56 9.15 -5.61
N LYS A 62 1.59 9.76 -5.01
CA LYS A 62 2.71 10.37 -5.76
C LYS A 62 3.51 9.33 -6.54
N ALA A 63 3.80 8.17 -5.95
CA ALA A 63 4.54 7.09 -6.62
C ALA A 63 3.76 6.47 -7.78
N LEU A 64 2.43 6.38 -7.66
CA LEU A 64 1.54 5.82 -8.68
C LEU A 64 0.92 6.88 -9.60
N LYS A 65 1.38 8.13 -9.53
CA LYS A 65 0.87 9.23 -10.35
C LYS A 65 0.98 8.87 -11.83
N ASP A 66 -0.05 9.23 -12.61
CA ASP A 66 -0.13 9.06 -14.06
C ASP A 66 -0.13 7.60 -14.58
N THR A 67 -0.14 6.61 -13.67
CA THR A 67 -0.22 5.18 -14.03
C THR A 67 -1.63 4.71 -14.36
N GLY A 68 -2.65 5.42 -13.87
CA GLY A 68 -4.06 5.01 -13.95
C GLY A 68 -4.46 3.91 -12.95
N ILE A 69 -3.57 3.57 -12.01
CA ILE A 69 -3.78 2.52 -11.01
C ILE A 69 -4.60 3.04 -9.84
N MET A 70 -5.51 2.19 -9.36
CA MET A 70 -6.28 2.45 -8.16
C MET A 70 -5.75 1.62 -7.00
N PHE A 71 -5.90 2.11 -5.78
CA PHE A 71 -5.52 1.37 -4.60
C PHE A 71 -6.47 1.62 -3.44
N LYS A 72 -6.53 0.65 -2.52
CA LYS A 72 -7.19 0.75 -1.21
C LYS A 72 -6.13 0.50 -0.14
N LEU A 73 -6.11 1.34 0.90
CA LEU A 73 -5.22 1.18 2.04
C LEU A 73 -6.02 0.98 3.33
N GLU A 74 -5.53 0.09 4.20
CA GLU A 74 -6.11 -0.16 5.51
C GLU A 74 -5.02 -0.25 6.56
N THR A 75 -5.17 0.44 7.69
CA THR A 75 -4.20 0.38 8.79
C THR A 75 -4.81 -0.38 9.96
N VAL A 76 -4.23 -1.51 10.32
CA VAL A 76 -4.77 -2.47 11.29
C VAL A 76 -3.69 -3.00 12.23
N PRO A 77 -4.07 -3.55 13.39
CA PRO A 77 -3.14 -4.34 14.22
C PRO A 77 -2.59 -5.52 13.43
N LYS A 78 -1.30 -5.84 13.58
CA LYS A 78 -0.64 -6.91 12.81
C LYS A 78 -1.32 -8.27 12.90
N ASN A 79 -1.93 -8.59 14.03
CA ASN A 79 -2.56 -9.88 14.31
C ASN A 79 -4.01 -9.96 13.84
N LYS A 80 -4.57 -8.85 13.30
CA LYS A 80 -5.91 -8.86 12.75
C LYS A 80 -5.88 -9.49 11.36
N VAL A 81 -6.55 -10.62 11.22
CA VAL A 81 -7.00 -11.11 9.92
C VAL A 81 -8.06 -10.11 9.47
N VAL A 82 -7.78 -9.38 8.41
CA VAL A 82 -8.81 -8.60 7.74
C VAL A 82 -9.69 -9.62 7.01
N LEU A 83 -11.01 -9.43 7.04
CA LEU A 83 -12.01 -10.32 6.44
C LEU A 83 -12.79 -9.53 5.38
#